data_AF-A0A177LX41-F1
#
_entry.id   AF-A0A177LX41-F1
#
_cell.length_a   1.000
_cell.length_b   1.000
_cell.length_c   1.000
_cell.angle_alpha   90.00
_cell.angle_beta   90.00
_cell.angle_gamma   90.00
#
_symmetry.space_group_name_H-M   'P 1'
#
loop_
_entity.id
_entity.type
_entity.pdbx_description
1 polymer ?
#
loop_
_entity_poly.entity_id
_entity_poly.type
_entity_poly.pdbx_seq_one_letter_code
_entity_poly.pdbx_strand_id
1 'polypeptide(L)' 'MIIAEIKSMPISERIMLMEEIWDTLCHETEEIPSPDWHGEILKNRLELVHSNQAELLTLQELKNTNK' A
#
# COMPACT_ATOMS: atom_id res chain seq x y z
N MET A 1 -6.28 13.23 -18.48
CA MET A 1 -5.96 11.98 -19.16
C MET A 1 -7.20 11.09 -19.18
N ILE A 2 -7.62 10.68 -20.36
CA ILE A 2 -8.86 9.93 -20.56
C ILE A 2 -8.55 8.44 -20.32
N ILE A 3 -9.39 7.73 -19.58
CA ILE A 3 -9.21 6.29 -19.28
C ILE A 3 -9.00 5.46 -20.57
N ALA A 4 -9.60 5.89 -21.68
CA ALA A 4 -9.41 5.29 -23.00
C ALA A 4 -7.96 5.38 -23.50
N GLU A 5 -7.26 6.49 -23.26
CA GLU A 5 -5.85 6.71 -23.65
C GLU A 5 -4.94 5.75 -22.87
N ILE A 6 -5.11 5.67 -21.55
CA ILE A 6 -4.34 4.75 -20.69
C ILE A 6 -4.53 3.31 -21.14
N LYS A 7 -5.77 2.90 -21.48
CA LYS A 7 -6.06 1.55 -21.96
C LYS A 7 -5.40 1.22 -23.29
N SER A 8 -5.15 2.22 -24.14
CA SER A 8 -4.46 2.04 -25.42
C SER A 8 -2.94 1.92 -25.30
N MET A 9 -2.36 2.30 -24.15
CA MET A 9 -0.93 2.21 -23.90
C MET A 9 -0.46 0.75 -23.69
N PRO A 10 0.75 0.39 -24.14
CA PRO A 10 1.46 -0.81 -23.71
C PRO A 10 1.47 -0.93 -22.18
N ILE A 11 1.51 -2.17 -21.67
CA ILE A 11 1.54 -2.42 -20.22
C ILE A 11 2.76 -1.73 -19.57
N SER A 12 3.92 -1.79 -20.22
CA SER A 12 5.16 -1.15 -19.73
C SER A 12 5.00 0.35 -19.54
N GLU A 13 4.38 1.04 -20.50
CA GLU A 13 4.12 2.48 -20.43
C GLU A 13 3.12 2.83 -19.34
N ARG A 14 2.10 1.99 -19.14
CA ARG A 14 1.16 2.17 -18.02
C ARG A 14 1.83 2.05 -16.66
N ILE A 15 2.77 1.12 -16.52
CA ILE A 15 3.53 0.94 -15.27
C ILE A 15 4.43 2.15 -15.04
N MET A 16 5.20 2.58 -16.05
CA MET A 16 6.02 3.79 -15.94
C MET A 16 5.19 5.01 -15.57
N LEU A 17 4.03 5.19 -16.22
CA LEU A 17 3.13 6.29 -15.91
C LEU A 17 2.62 6.24 -14.47
N MET A 18 2.34 5.05 -13.94
CA MET A 18 1.95 4.88 -12.53
C MET A 18 3.09 5.27 -11.59
N GLU A 19 4.34 4.91 -11.91
CA GLU A 19 5.52 5.28 -11.12
C GLU A 19 5.76 6.79 -11.13
N GLU A 20 5.68 7.44 -12.30
CA GLU A 20 5.83 8.89 -12.42
C GLU A 20 4.74 9.63 -11.65
N ILE A 21 3.47 9.21 -11.76
CA ILE A 21 2.38 9.77 -10.96
C ILE A 21 2.67 9.62 -9.48
N TRP A 22 3.13 8.44 -9.05
CA TRP A 22 3.46 8.19 -7.65
C TRP A 22 4.57 9.11 -7.14
N ASP A 23 5.64 9.29 -7.92
CA ASP A 23 6.74 10.20 -7.58
C ASP A 23 6.25 11.65 -7.43
N THR A 24 5.35 12.10 -8.31
CA THR A 24 4.77 13.45 -8.17
C THR A 24 4.00 13.63 -6.85
N LEU A 25 3.25 12.60 -6.44
CA LEU A 25 2.47 12.64 -5.18
C LEU A 25 3.37 12.63 -3.94
N CYS A 26 4.54 12.00 -3.99
CA CYS A 26 5.49 12.01 -2.88
C CYS A 26 6.05 13.40 -2.55
N HIS A 27 6.04 14.32 -3.52
CA HIS A 27 6.56 15.68 -3.36
C HIS A 27 5.45 16.73 -3.18
N GLU A 28 4.20 16.29 -3.14
CA GLU A 28 3.06 17.18 -2.95
C GLU A 28 2.97 17.65 -1.50
N THR A 29 2.54 18.90 -1.31
CA THR A 29 2.42 19.53 0.01
C THR A 29 1.03 19.39 0.62
N GLU A 30 0.05 18.97 -0.18
CA GLU A 30 -1.30 18.68 0.26
C GLU A 30 -1.33 17.42 1.13
N GLU A 31 -1.58 17.58 2.42
CA GLU A 31 -1.74 16.47 3.35
C GLU A 31 -3.12 15.83 3.15
N ILE A 32 -3.15 14.59 2.68
CA ILE A 32 -4.37 13.80 2.60
C ILE A 32 -4.57 13.12 3.96
N PRO A 33 -5.59 13.49 4.75
CA PRO A 33 -5.81 12.86 6.04
C PRO A 33 -6.16 11.39 5.86
N SER A 34 -5.55 10.54 6.66
CA SER A 34 -5.96 9.14 6.74
C SER A 34 -7.39 9.04 7.28
N PRO A 35 -8.24 8.16 6.73
CA PRO A 35 -9.55 7.87 7.31
C PRO A 35 -9.44 7.41 8.77
N ASP A 36 -10.40 7.80 9.62
CA ASP A 36 -10.38 7.49 11.06
C ASP A 36 -10.21 5.99 11.36
N TRP A 37 -10.83 5.12 10.54
CA TRP A 37 -10.77 3.67 10.71
C TRP A 37 -9.36 3.09 10.51
N HIS A 38 -8.45 3.79 9.82
CA HIS A 38 -7.06 3.34 9.70
C HIS A 38 -6.43 3.21 11.09
N GLY A 39 -6.64 4.22 11.94
CA GLY A 39 -6.13 4.22 13.32
C GLY A 39 -6.75 3.14 14.18
N GLU A 40 -8.06 2.90 14.03
CA GLU A 40 -8.79 1.86 14.75
C GLU A 40 -8.24 0.46 14.45
N ILE A 41 -7.96 0.15 13.18
CA ILE A 41 -7.37 -1.13 12.79
C ILE A 41 -5.96 -1.29 13.38
N LEU A 42 -5.13 -0.24 13.31
CA LEU A 42 -3.79 -0.29 13.88
C LEU A 42 -3.83 -0.52 15.39
N LYS A 43 -4.73 0.17 16.09
CA LYS A 43 -4.95 -0.01 17.53
C LYS A 43 -5.35 -1.45 17.87
N ASN A 44 -6.35 -2.00 17.17
CA ASN A 44 -6.80 -3.37 17.38
C ASN A 44 -5.67 -4.39 17.13
N ARG A 45 -4.88 -4.21 16.06
CA ARG A 45 -3.73 -5.08 15.76
C ARG A 45 -2.65 -4.97 16.84
N LEU A 46 -2.38 -3.76 17.33
CA LEU A 46 -1.39 -3.53 18.36
C LEU A 46 -1.81 -4.18 19.70
N GLU A 47 -3.10 -4.11 20.05
CA GLU A 47 -3.66 -4.80 21.22
C GLU A 47 -3.50 -6.33 21.13
N LEU A 48 -3.70 -6.93 19.95
CA LEU A 48 -3.45 -8.36 19.74
C LEU A 48 -1.97 -8.71 19.95
N VAL A 49 -1.05 -7.85 19.50
CA VAL A 49 0.38 -8.05 19.72
C VAL A 49 0.73 -7.97 21.20
N HIS A 50 0.23 -6.94 21.91
CA HIS A 50 0.49 -6.76 23.34
C HIS A 50 -0.14 -7.84 24.22
N SER A 51 -1.29 -8.38 23.82
CA SER A 51 -1.95 -9.50 24.50
C SER A 51 -1.38 -10.88 24.13
N ASN A 52 -0.35 -10.93 23.27
CA ASN A 52 0.26 -12.16 22.76
C ASN A 52 -0.77 -13.07 22.03
N GLN A 53 -1.81 -12.46 21.46
CA GLN A 53 -2.85 -13.10 20.67
C GLN A 53 -2.63 -12.93 19.16
N ALA A 54 -1.69 -12.07 18.76
CA ALA A 54 -1.31 -11.93 17.36
C ALA A 54 -0.45 -13.12 16.90
N GLU A 55 -0.82 -13.69 15.75
CA GLU A 55 0.06 -14.56 15.00
C GLU A 55 1.11 -13.71 14.27
N LEU A 56 2.38 -13.92 14.60
CA LEU A 56 3.50 -13.18 14.03
C LEU A 56 4.35 -14.14 13.21
N LEU A 57 4.82 -13.67 12.06
CA LEU A 57 5.71 -14.41 11.17
C LEU A 57 7.03 -13.65 11.06
N THR A 58 8.13 -14.38 11.14
CA THR A 58 9.44 -13.87 10.74
C THR A 58 9.47 -13.64 9.23
N LEU A 59 10.39 -12.78 8.77
CA LEU A 59 10.59 -12.55 7.34
C LEU A 59 10.97 -13.85 6.58
N GLN A 60 11.64 -14.78 7.27
CA GLN A 60 12.00 -16.07 6.69
C GLN A 60 10.78 -16.97 6.51
N GLU A 61 9.89 -17.04 7.50
CA GLU A 61 8.62 -17.78 7.38
C GLU A 61 7.75 -17.20 6.26
N LEU A 62 7.59 -15.88 6.21
CA LEU A 62 6.84 -15.18 5.16
C LEU A 62 7.36 -15.51 3.75
N LYS A 63 8.69 -15.51 3.57
CA LYS A 63 9.31 -15.84 2.28
C LYS A 63 9.02 -17.27 1.84
N ASN A 64 8.83 -18.19 2.80
CA ASN A 64 8.56 -19.60 2.52
C ASN A 64 7.07 -19.88 2.27
N THR A 65 6.15 -18.97 2.64
CA THR A 65 4.70 -19.14 2.44
C THR A 65 4.26 -18.93 0.98
N ASN A 66 5.02 -18.17 0.19
CA ASN A 66 4.71 -17.83 -1.21
C ASN A 66 5.36 -18.78 -2.25
N LYS A 67 5.62 -20.03 -1.87
CA LYS A 67 6.23 -21.05 -2.74
C LYS A 67 5.22 -22.03 -3.31
#